data_AF-A0AB36KIG9-F1
#
_entry.id   AF-A0AB36KIG9-F1
#
_cell.length_a   1.000
_cell.length_b   1.000
_cell.length_c   1.000
_cell.angle_alpha   90.00
_cell.angle_beta   90.00
_cell.angle_gamma   90.00
#
_symmetry.space_group_name_H-M   'P 1'
#
loop_
_entity.id
_entity.type
_entity.pdbx_description
1 polymer ?
#
loop_
_entity_poly.entity_id
_entity_poly.type
_entity_poly.pdbx_seq_one_letter_code
_entity_poly.pdbx_strand_id
1 'polypeptide(L)'
;MVKNTGELKNLNEKYEQLNQYLNQVASLRQSIQNANNIELVNSSLNYLKSFTNNNYNSTTQSPIFNAVQAVITSVLGFWSLYAGNYFTFFVGSGSQASSVPGNPPFKTVAKNCSGIENCAMDQTTYDKMKELAESLQAAQQNATTKANNLCALSGCAATDSASNQPNSTVSSALETAQKLMDLIANTGTAMMWENIVISGVSNASGAIKSTGYPTQYAVFNNIKAMIPILQQAVTLSQSNHTLSSSLQAQATGTQTNPNFAKDIYAFAQNQKQVISYAQDIFNLFSSIPAEQYKYLEKAYLKIPNAGQTPTNPYRQEVNLNQEVQTIKNNVSYYGNRVDAALSVARDVYNLKSNQANIVTAYSNANNLSQEISKLPYNQVNTKDIVTLPHDKNAPAAGQYNYQINPEQQSNLNQALAAMSNNPFKKVGMISSQNNNGALNGLGVQVGYKQ
;
A
#
# COMPACT_ATOMS: atom_id res chain seq x y z
N MET A 1 -19.02 54.80 -17.40
CA MET A 1 -19.75 53.69 -16.74
C MET A 1 -18.75 52.75 -16.08
N VAL A 2 -18.43 52.94 -14.79
CA VAL A 2 -17.61 52.00 -13.97
C VAL A 2 -18.10 52.08 -12.51
N LYS A 3 -19.43 52.16 -12.28
CA LYS A 3 -19.98 52.32 -10.92
C LYS A 3 -20.20 50.99 -10.17
N ASN A 4 -20.33 49.85 -10.88
CA ASN A 4 -20.80 48.60 -10.26
C ASN A 4 -19.76 47.44 -10.26
N THR A 5 -18.55 47.62 -10.80
CA THR A 5 -17.56 46.52 -10.88
C THR A 5 -16.99 46.15 -9.51
N GLY A 6 -16.78 47.12 -8.63
CA GLY A 6 -16.33 46.87 -7.24
C GLY A 6 -17.42 46.18 -6.40
N GLU A 7 -18.68 46.58 -6.56
CA GLU A 7 -19.83 45.98 -5.88
C GLU A 7 -20.05 44.53 -6.32
N LEU A 8 -19.95 44.26 -7.63
CA LEU A 8 -20.09 42.91 -8.17
C LEU A 8 -18.93 41.99 -7.73
N LYS A 9 -17.70 42.53 -7.65
CA LYS A 9 -16.54 41.79 -7.14
C LYS A 9 -16.72 41.43 -5.66
N ASN A 10 -17.08 42.42 -4.82
CA ASN A 10 -17.37 42.21 -3.39
C ASN A 10 -18.50 41.19 -3.18
N LEU A 11 -19.59 41.29 -3.96
CA LEU A 11 -20.70 40.34 -3.89
C LEU A 11 -20.26 38.91 -4.27
N ASN A 12 -19.48 38.77 -5.35
CA ASN A 12 -18.94 37.48 -5.77
C ASN A 12 -18.04 36.85 -4.70
N GLU A 13 -17.12 37.62 -4.11
CA GLU A 13 -16.25 37.13 -3.03
C GLU A 13 -17.06 36.69 -1.80
N LYS A 14 -18.08 37.47 -1.40
CA LYS A 14 -18.99 37.10 -0.30
C LYS A 14 -19.83 35.86 -0.64
N TYR A 15 -20.30 35.69 -1.88
CA TYR A 15 -20.99 34.48 -2.31
C TYR A 15 -20.07 33.25 -2.29
N GLU A 16 -18.82 33.38 -2.79
CA GLU A 16 -17.84 32.28 -2.79
C GLU A 16 -17.54 31.85 -1.34
N GLN A 17 -17.32 32.81 -0.44
CA GLN A 17 -17.08 32.56 0.97
C GLN A 17 -18.30 31.95 1.69
N LEU A 18 -19.52 32.45 1.44
CA LEU A 18 -20.74 31.87 2.00
C LEU A 18 -20.90 30.41 1.54
N ASN A 19 -20.68 30.13 0.25
CA ASN A 19 -20.77 28.78 -0.28
C ASN A 19 -19.74 27.83 0.36
N GLN A 20 -18.52 28.30 0.60
CA GLN A 20 -17.51 27.53 1.33
C GLN A 20 -17.96 27.20 2.76
N TYR A 21 -18.52 28.16 3.51
CA TYR A 21 -19.02 27.89 4.85
C TYR A 21 -20.22 26.93 4.86
N LEU A 22 -21.13 27.02 3.89
CA LEU A 22 -22.25 26.08 3.75
C LEU A 22 -21.75 24.65 3.49
N ASN A 23 -20.78 24.49 2.58
CA ASN A 23 -20.16 23.19 2.32
C ASN A 23 -19.42 22.65 3.56
N GLN A 24 -18.76 23.51 4.32
CA GLN A 24 -18.12 23.14 5.59
C GLN A 24 -19.14 22.68 6.63
N VAL A 25 -20.25 23.40 6.81
CA VAL A 25 -21.35 22.99 7.70
C VAL A 25 -21.91 21.64 7.28
N ALA A 26 -22.18 21.43 5.99
CA ALA A 26 -22.71 20.16 5.47
C ALA A 26 -21.76 18.98 5.74
N SER A 27 -20.46 19.15 5.47
CA SER A 27 -19.45 18.12 5.70
C SER A 27 -19.28 17.80 7.19
N LEU A 28 -19.17 18.82 8.05
CA LEU A 28 -19.05 18.62 9.50
C LEU A 28 -20.30 17.96 10.09
N ARG A 29 -21.49 18.34 9.62
CA ARG A 29 -22.76 17.72 10.04
C ARG A 29 -22.75 16.23 9.73
N GLN A 30 -22.33 15.84 8.52
CA GLN A 30 -22.23 14.43 8.14
C GLN A 30 -21.23 13.68 9.02
N SER A 31 -20.04 14.24 9.27
CA SER A 31 -19.04 13.62 10.15
C SER A 31 -19.55 13.45 11.59
N ILE A 32 -20.25 14.44 12.14
CA ILE A 32 -20.85 14.35 13.48
C ILE A 32 -21.95 13.28 13.50
N GLN A 33 -22.77 13.19 12.45
CA GLN A 33 -23.80 12.15 12.33
C GLN A 33 -23.17 10.75 12.26
N ASN A 34 -22.12 10.57 11.46
CA ASN A 34 -21.39 9.30 11.34
C ASN A 34 -20.80 8.85 12.68
N ALA A 35 -20.11 9.76 13.38
CA ALA A 35 -19.49 9.49 14.68
C ALA A 35 -20.52 9.13 15.77
N ASN A 36 -21.74 9.67 15.67
CA ASN A 36 -22.84 9.35 16.58
C ASN A 36 -23.67 8.14 16.15
N ASN A 37 -23.49 7.63 14.93
CA ASN A 37 -24.15 6.44 14.43
C ASN A 37 -23.42 5.18 14.95
N ILE A 38 -23.91 4.64 16.07
CA ILE A 38 -23.29 3.50 16.75
C ILE A 38 -23.25 2.22 15.89
N GLU A 39 -24.27 2.01 15.05
CA GLU A 39 -24.32 0.88 14.14
C GLU A 39 -23.22 0.98 13.08
N LEU A 40 -23.05 2.18 12.49
CA LEU A 40 -21.99 2.44 11.53
C LEU A 40 -20.59 2.30 12.16
N VAL A 41 -20.40 2.81 13.38
CA VAL A 41 -19.13 2.69 14.12
C VAL A 41 -18.82 1.23 14.44
N ASN A 42 -19.79 0.47 14.97
CA ASN A 42 -19.60 -0.94 15.30
C ASN A 42 -19.41 -1.79 14.04
N SER A 43 -20.12 -1.51 12.96
CA SER A 43 -19.93 -2.17 11.66
C SER A 43 -18.53 -1.93 11.10
N SER A 44 -18.04 -0.69 11.17
CA SER A 44 -16.67 -0.34 10.77
C SER A 44 -15.63 -1.05 11.63
N LEU A 45 -15.80 -1.06 12.96
CA LEU A 45 -14.92 -1.77 13.88
C LEU A 45 -14.91 -3.29 13.61
N ASN A 46 -16.08 -3.89 13.40
CA ASN A 46 -16.21 -5.32 13.11
C ASN A 46 -15.51 -5.69 11.81
N TYR A 47 -15.64 -4.87 10.77
CA TYR A 47 -14.89 -5.03 9.53
C TYR A 47 -13.37 -4.98 9.78
N LEU A 48 -12.90 -3.96 10.49
CA LEU A 48 -11.49 -3.78 10.84
C LEU A 48 -10.93 -4.96 11.66
N LYS A 49 -11.70 -5.51 12.60
CA LYS A 49 -11.34 -6.71 13.38
C LYS A 49 -11.32 -7.97 12.49
N SER A 50 -12.32 -8.13 11.62
CA SER A 50 -12.40 -9.25 10.68
C SER A 50 -11.21 -9.27 9.71
N PHE A 51 -10.88 -8.13 9.12
CA PHE A 51 -9.68 -7.99 8.28
C PHE A 51 -8.42 -8.39 9.05
N THR A 52 -8.23 -7.83 10.25
CA THR A 52 -7.05 -8.11 11.08
C THR A 52 -6.93 -9.60 11.42
N ASN A 53 -8.04 -10.25 11.79
CA ASN A 53 -8.07 -11.68 12.08
C ASN A 53 -7.72 -12.53 10.87
N ASN A 54 -8.26 -12.20 9.69
CA ASN A 54 -7.94 -12.91 8.45
C ASN A 54 -6.47 -12.72 8.06
N ASN A 55 -5.98 -11.47 8.11
CA ASN A 55 -4.59 -11.15 7.81
C ASN A 55 -3.60 -11.84 8.76
N TYR A 56 -3.97 -12.01 10.04
CA TYR A 56 -3.11 -12.61 11.05
C TYR A 56 -3.12 -14.14 11.06
N ASN A 57 -4.30 -14.77 10.96
CA ASN A 57 -4.46 -16.21 11.18
C ASN A 57 -4.57 -17.05 9.90
N SER A 58 -4.87 -16.44 8.74
CA SER A 58 -5.10 -17.19 7.51
C SER A 58 -3.83 -17.36 6.67
N THR A 59 -3.68 -18.51 6.02
CA THR A 59 -2.67 -18.76 4.98
C THR A 59 -3.23 -18.63 3.56
N THR A 60 -4.52 -18.33 3.42
CA THR A 60 -5.20 -18.25 2.11
C THR A 60 -5.86 -16.90 1.87
N GLN A 61 -6.43 -16.30 2.91
CA GLN A 61 -7.17 -15.02 2.87
C GLN A 61 -6.38 -13.85 3.45
N SER A 62 -5.11 -14.06 3.82
CA SER A 62 -4.25 -13.02 4.37
C SER A 62 -3.50 -12.29 3.25
N PRO A 63 -3.74 -10.98 3.06
CA PRO A 63 -3.02 -10.19 2.06
C PRO A 63 -1.50 -10.22 2.28
N ILE A 64 -1.05 -10.11 3.53
CA ILE A 64 0.39 -10.11 3.82
C ILE A 64 0.99 -11.51 3.66
N PHE A 65 0.28 -12.57 4.04
CA PHE A 65 0.77 -13.93 3.77
C PHE A 65 0.88 -14.19 2.26
N ASN A 66 -0.12 -13.81 1.46
CA ASN A 66 -0.05 -13.98 0.01
C ASN A 66 1.09 -13.15 -0.61
N ALA A 67 1.35 -11.95 -0.09
CA ALA A 67 2.48 -11.15 -0.53
C ALA A 67 3.83 -11.78 -0.15
N VAL A 68 3.95 -12.36 1.05
CA VAL A 68 5.13 -13.14 1.46
C VAL A 68 5.37 -14.32 0.52
N GLN A 69 4.33 -15.09 0.18
CA GLN A 69 4.46 -16.19 -0.78
C GLN A 69 5.03 -15.70 -2.12
N ALA A 70 4.43 -14.67 -2.73
CA ALA A 70 4.90 -14.12 -3.99
C ALA A 70 6.37 -13.66 -3.94
N VAL A 71 6.77 -13.00 -2.85
CA VAL A 71 8.14 -12.50 -2.68
C VAL A 71 9.12 -13.65 -2.50
N ILE A 72 8.81 -14.64 -1.65
CA ILE A 72 9.66 -15.83 -1.47
C ILE A 72 9.76 -16.63 -2.78
N THR A 73 8.65 -16.84 -3.49
CA THR A 73 8.62 -17.44 -4.83
C THR A 73 9.53 -16.68 -5.79
N SER A 74 9.51 -15.34 -5.78
CA SER A 74 10.34 -14.52 -6.65
C SER A 74 11.83 -14.56 -6.29
N VAL A 75 12.20 -14.58 -5.01
CA VAL A 75 13.59 -14.73 -4.55
C VAL A 75 14.17 -16.05 -5.03
N LEU A 76 13.39 -17.12 -4.87
CA LEU A 76 13.79 -18.46 -5.27
C LEU A 76 13.78 -18.65 -6.80
N GLY A 77 12.85 -18.00 -7.50
CA GLY A 77 12.84 -17.89 -8.96
C GLY A 77 14.10 -17.18 -9.46
N PHE A 78 14.49 -16.07 -8.83
CA PHE A 78 15.74 -15.38 -9.15
C PHE A 78 16.97 -16.25 -8.87
N TRP A 79 17.01 -16.95 -7.73
CA TRP A 79 18.07 -17.91 -7.43
C TRP A 79 18.18 -19.02 -8.49
N SER A 80 17.04 -19.54 -8.97
CA SER A 80 17.02 -20.52 -10.05
C SER A 80 17.63 -19.97 -11.35
N LEU A 81 17.32 -18.71 -11.69
CA LEU A 81 17.92 -18.03 -12.84
C LEU A 81 19.42 -17.78 -12.65
N TYR A 82 19.83 -17.26 -11.50
CA TYR A 82 21.20 -16.87 -11.19
C TYR A 82 22.14 -18.08 -11.06
N ALA A 83 21.76 -19.06 -10.25
CA ALA A 83 22.48 -20.30 -10.02
C ALA A 83 21.63 -21.49 -10.48
N GLY A 84 20.75 -21.99 -9.61
CA GLY A 84 19.86 -23.10 -9.89
C GLY A 84 20.60 -24.34 -10.39
N ASN A 85 20.12 -24.90 -11.50
CA ASN A 85 20.68 -26.12 -12.10
C ASN A 85 21.81 -25.88 -13.11
N TYR A 86 22.06 -24.63 -13.49
CA TYR A 86 23.13 -24.26 -14.42
C TYR A 86 23.50 -22.80 -14.22
N PHE A 87 24.68 -22.52 -13.68
CA PHE A 87 24.97 -21.18 -13.17
C PHE A 87 25.20 -20.16 -14.28
N THR A 88 24.89 -18.92 -13.97
CA THR A 88 25.22 -17.75 -14.79
C THR A 88 26.60 -17.17 -14.47
N PHE A 89 27.34 -17.83 -13.59
CA PHE A 89 28.70 -17.53 -13.18
C PHE A 89 29.49 -18.83 -13.07
N PHE A 90 30.81 -18.73 -13.00
CA PHE A 90 31.70 -19.88 -12.83
C PHE A 90 32.13 -20.00 -11.36
N VAL A 91 32.10 -21.20 -10.79
CA VAL A 91 32.63 -21.46 -9.43
C VAL A 91 34.00 -22.12 -9.53
N GLY A 92 35.03 -21.49 -8.99
CA GLY A 92 36.39 -22.03 -9.06
C GLY A 92 37.48 -21.00 -8.82
N SER A 93 38.73 -21.41 -9.08
CA SER A 93 39.92 -20.55 -8.95
C SER A 93 40.71 -20.57 -10.26
N GLY A 94 40.94 -19.40 -10.84
CA GLY A 94 41.52 -19.28 -12.18
C GLY A 94 40.71 -20.07 -13.22
N SER A 95 41.36 -20.99 -13.94
CA SER A 95 40.71 -21.88 -14.91
C SER A 95 40.26 -23.22 -14.32
N GLN A 96 40.46 -23.45 -13.02
CA GLN A 96 40.12 -24.70 -12.35
C GLN A 96 38.69 -24.63 -11.80
N ALA A 97 37.83 -25.51 -12.31
CA ALA A 97 36.43 -25.59 -11.90
C ALA A 97 36.27 -26.34 -10.58
N SER A 98 35.49 -25.79 -9.67
CA SER A 98 35.02 -26.54 -8.50
C SER A 98 34.02 -27.63 -8.93
N SER A 99 34.08 -28.78 -8.24
CA SER A 99 33.19 -29.92 -8.50
C SER A 99 31.81 -29.75 -7.84
N VAL A 100 31.09 -28.69 -8.22
CA VAL A 100 29.74 -28.40 -7.74
C VAL A 100 28.70 -28.61 -8.86
N PRO A 101 27.54 -29.25 -8.60
CA PRO A 101 26.52 -29.47 -9.62
C PRO A 101 25.98 -28.18 -10.22
N GLY A 102 25.91 -28.10 -11.55
CA GLY A 102 25.43 -26.91 -12.27
C GLY A 102 26.52 -25.90 -12.64
N ASN A 103 27.78 -26.14 -12.27
CA ASN A 103 28.90 -25.28 -12.66
C ASN A 103 29.13 -25.31 -14.19
N PRO A 104 29.07 -24.17 -14.90
CA PRO A 104 29.35 -24.13 -16.33
C PRO A 104 30.84 -24.43 -16.61
N PRO A 105 31.19 -24.92 -17.80
CA PRO A 105 32.60 -25.05 -18.18
C PRO A 105 33.24 -23.67 -18.29
N PHE A 106 34.53 -23.56 -17.92
CA PHE A 106 35.28 -22.29 -17.92
C PHE A 106 35.22 -21.52 -19.24
N LYS A 107 35.13 -22.22 -20.39
CA LYS A 107 34.95 -21.62 -21.72
C LYS A 107 33.76 -20.65 -21.80
N THR A 108 32.77 -20.80 -20.92
CA THR A 108 31.60 -19.92 -20.83
C THR A 108 31.97 -18.52 -20.37
N VAL A 109 32.92 -18.40 -19.43
CA VAL A 109 33.46 -17.11 -18.99
C VAL A 109 34.14 -16.41 -20.16
N ALA A 110 35.01 -17.10 -20.88
CA ALA A 110 35.70 -16.53 -22.05
C ALA A 110 34.74 -16.06 -23.16
N LYS A 111 33.60 -16.74 -23.34
CA LYS A 111 32.62 -16.42 -24.39
C LYS A 111 31.65 -15.31 -23.98
N ASN A 112 31.13 -15.37 -22.76
CA ASN A 112 29.97 -14.58 -22.34
C ASN A 112 30.34 -13.51 -21.29
N CYS A 113 31.58 -13.49 -20.79
CA CYS A 113 32.09 -12.52 -19.81
C CYS A 113 33.39 -11.87 -20.29
N SER A 114 33.34 -11.26 -21.49
CA SER A 114 34.48 -10.59 -22.12
C SER A 114 34.67 -9.13 -21.70
N GLY A 115 33.79 -8.60 -20.85
CA GLY A 115 33.86 -7.24 -20.32
C GLY A 115 34.80 -7.09 -19.12
N ILE A 116 34.63 -6.01 -18.36
CA ILE A 116 35.42 -5.72 -17.15
C ILE A 116 34.89 -6.45 -15.91
N GLU A 117 33.72 -7.07 -16.02
CA GLU A 117 33.02 -7.71 -14.93
C GLU A 117 33.70 -9.03 -14.52
N ASN A 118 33.71 -9.30 -13.21
CA ASN A 118 34.12 -10.61 -12.70
C ASN A 118 32.93 -11.58 -12.72
N CYS A 119 32.99 -12.64 -13.53
CA CYS A 119 31.96 -13.72 -13.55
C CYS A 119 32.40 -15.01 -12.85
N ALA A 120 33.46 -14.96 -12.03
CA ALA A 120 33.91 -16.08 -11.21
C ALA A 120 33.60 -15.84 -9.73
N MET A 121 33.16 -16.90 -9.04
CA MET A 121 32.83 -16.92 -7.62
C MET A 121 33.65 -18.00 -6.91
N ASP A 122 34.12 -17.70 -5.70
CA ASP A 122 34.75 -18.71 -4.86
C ASP A 122 33.72 -19.71 -4.33
N GLN A 123 34.16 -20.96 -4.14
CA GLN A 123 33.26 -22.04 -3.72
C GLN A 123 32.66 -21.79 -2.32
N THR A 124 33.41 -21.19 -1.40
CA THR A 124 32.94 -20.92 -0.03
C THR A 124 31.75 -19.96 -0.04
N THR A 125 31.80 -18.92 -0.88
CA THR A 125 30.70 -17.98 -1.04
C THR A 125 29.49 -18.64 -1.71
N TYR A 126 29.71 -19.44 -2.75
CA TYR A 126 28.64 -20.21 -3.40
C TYR A 126 27.94 -21.16 -2.42
N ASP A 127 28.70 -21.90 -1.61
CA ASP A 127 28.15 -22.87 -0.65
C ASP A 127 27.25 -22.18 0.39
N LYS A 128 27.63 -20.98 0.85
CA LYS A 128 26.77 -20.15 1.74
C LYS A 128 25.48 -19.69 1.06
N MET A 129 25.55 -19.24 -0.20
CA MET A 129 24.34 -18.87 -0.96
C MET A 129 23.42 -20.07 -1.16
N LYS A 130 24.00 -21.22 -1.48
CA LYS A 130 23.27 -22.46 -1.68
C LYS A 130 22.57 -22.92 -0.40
N GLU A 131 23.26 -22.90 0.74
CA GLU A 131 22.68 -23.25 2.05
C GLU A 131 21.47 -22.35 2.38
N LEU A 132 21.58 -21.04 2.15
CA LEU A 132 20.48 -20.09 2.35
C LEU A 132 19.31 -20.38 1.41
N ALA A 133 19.58 -20.66 0.14
CA ALA A 133 18.54 -20.96 -0.85
C ALA A 133 17.82 -22.29 -0.54
N GLU A 134 18.56 -23.33 -0.13
CA GLU A 134 17.98 -24.62 0.29
C GLU A 134 17.15 -24.48 1.56
N SER A 135 17.63 -23.70 2.53
CA SER A 135 16.87 -23.39 3.75
C SER A 135 15.59 -22.62 3.42
N LEU A 136 15.65 -21.66 2.50
CA LEU A 136 14.48 -20.90 2.08
C LEU A 136 13.47 -21.77 1.31
N GLN A 137 13.94 -22.69 0.47
CA GLN A 137 13.07 -23.67 -0.20
C GLN A 137 12.33 -24.54 0.80
N ALA A 138 13.06 -25.08 1.80
CA ALA A 138 12.48 -25.91 2.83
C ALA A 138 11.49 -25.12 3.71
N ALA A 139 11.76 -23.84 3.95
CA ALA A 139 10.83 -22.94 4.64
C ALA A 139 9.54 -22.71 3.84
N GLN A 140 9.62 -22.56 2.52
CA GLN A 140 8.46 -22.34 1.66
C GLN A 140 7.60 -23.60 1.51
N GLN A 141 8.23 -24.75 1.26
CA GLN A 141 7.54 -25.96 0.84
C GLN A 141 8.11 -27.22 1.49
N ASN A 142 7.22 -28.10 1.94
CA ASN A 142 7.61 -29.42 2.41
C ASN A 142 8.09 -30.28 1.23
N ALA A 143 9.32 -30.79 1.32
CA ALA A 143 9.95 -31.52 0.22
C ALA A 143 9.19 -32.80 -0.19
N THR A 144 8.48 -33.43 0.75
CA THR A 144 7.77 -34.71 0.55
C THR A 144 6.33 -34.47 0.09
N THR A 145 5.56 -33.68 0.83
CA THR A 145 4.13 -33.47 0.54
C THR A 145 3.88 -32.43 -0.55
N LYS A 146 4.90 -31.62 -0.88
CA LYS A 146 4.79 -30.45 -1.76
C LYS A 146 3.81 -29.37 -1.25
N ALA A 147 3.34 -29.50 -0.02
CA ALA A 147 2.46 -28.51 0.61
C ALA A 147 3.24 -27.28 1.09
N ASN A 148 2.53 -26.17 1.26
CA ASN A 148 3.04 -24.98 1.93
C ASN A 148 3.61 -25.34 3.32
N ASN A 149 4.79 -24.81 3.63
CA ASN A 149 5.45 -24.99 4.92
C ASN A 149 5.59 -23.69 5.74
N LEU A 150 5.07 -22.57 5.22
CA LEU A 150 4.98 -21.31 5.94
C LEU A 150 3.74 -21.27 6.84
N CYS A 151 3.95 -20.90 8.09
CA CYS A 151 2.90 -20.67 9.07
C CYS A 151 2.20 -19.33 8.80
N ALA A 152 0.97 -19.17 9.29
CA ALA A 152 0.31 -17.86 9.30
C ALA A 152 1.13 -16.84 10.12
N LEU A 153 0.78 -15.55 10.03
CA LEU A 153 1.45 -14.49 10.78
C LEU A 153 1.35 -14.67 12.31
N SER A 154 0.37 -15.45 12.76
CA SER A 154 0.17 -15.89 14.14
C SER A 154 1.24 -16.84 14.68
N GLY A 155 2.11 -17.37 13.81
CA GLY A 155 3.10 -18.38 14.16
C GLY A 155 2.63 -19.81 13.89
N CYS A 156 3.52 -20.77 14.16
CA CYS A 156 3.27 -22.19 13.96
C CYS A 156 2.57 -22.78 15.18
N ALA A 157 1.58 -23.65 14.96
CA ALA A 157 0.89 -24.33 16.04
C ALA A 157 1.86 -25.27 16.79
N ALA A 158 1.63 -25.47 18.10
CA ALA A 158 2.34 -26.49 18.85
C ALA A 158 2.07 -27.87 18.24
N THR A 159 3.12 -28.68 18.08
CA THR A 159 3.05 -30.01 17.48
C THR A 159 2.29 -30.99 18.37
N ASP A 160 0.96 -30.97 18.30
CA ASP A 160 0.12 -32.03 18.80
C ASP A 160 -0.07 -33.07 17.69
N SER A 161 0.75 -34.13 17.71
CA SER A 161 0.61 -35.44 17.04
C SER A 161 0.22 -35.54 15.55
N ALA A 162 -0.03 -34.43 14.84
CA ALA A 162 -0.38 -34.40 13.44
C ALA A 162 0.89 -34.25 12.58
N SER A 163 1.26 -35.33 11.89
CA SER A 163 2.32 -35.29 10.89
C SER A 163 1.96 -34.31 9.76
N ASN A 164 2.93 -33.49 9.34
CA ASN A 164 2.87 -32.54 8.20
C ASN A 164 2.25 -31.14 8.44
N GLN A 165 2.33 -30.57 9.65
CA GLN A 165 2.03 -29.15 9.87
C GLN A 165 3.15 -28.23 9.32
N PRO A 166 2.82 -27.00 8.84
CA PRO A 166 3.80 -25.96 8.55
C PRO A 166 4.68 -25.67 9.77
N ASN A 167 5.99 -25.49 9.57
CA ASN A 167 6.95 -25.30 10.67
C ASN A 167 7.89 -24.11 10.51
N SER A 168 7.76 -23.32 9.44
CA SER A 168 8.56 -22.11 9.23
C SER A 168 7.72 -20.85 9.40
N THR A 169 8.24 -19.88 10.16
CA THR A 169 7.57 -18.58 10.29
C THR A 169 7.84 -17.71 9.06
N VAL A 170 6.91 -16.81 8.74
CA VAL A 170 7.13 -15.82 7.66
C VAL A 170 8.35 -14.93 7.94
N SER A 171 8.61 -14.57 9.19
CA SER A 171 9.76 -13.73 9.57
C SER A 171 11.08 -14.45 9.30
N SER A 172 11.22 -15.72 9.72
CA SER A 172 12.44 -16.49 9.48
C SER A 172 12.70 -16.73 7.98
N ALA A 173 11.63 -16.93 7.20
CA ALA A 173 11.75 -17.04 5.74
C ALA A 173 12.21 -15.72 5.10
N LEU A 174 11.61 -14.58 5.48
CA LEU A 174 12.01 -13.26 4.98
C LEU A 174 13.45 -12.90 5.40
N GLU A 175 13.88 -13.24 6.61
CA GLU A 175 15.27 -13.05 7.05
C GLU A 175 16.25 -13.88 6.23
N THR A 176 15.89 -15.13 5.92
CA THR A 176 16.72 -16.01 5.06
C THR A 176 16.80 -15.46 3.64
N ALA A 177 15.68 -14.99 3.10
CA ALA A 177 15.63 -14.31 1.81
C ALA A 177 16.48 -13.03 1.78
N GLN A 178 16.42 -12.23 2.85
CA GLN A 178 17.22 -11.01 3.00
C GLN A 178 18.72 -11.36 2.94
N LYS A 179 19.16 -12.32 3.75
CA LYS A 179 20.56 -12.78 3.79
C LYS A 179 21.03 -13.27 2.42
N LEU A 180 20.21 -14.05 1.71
CA LEU A 180 20.54 -14.54 0.37
C LEU A 180 20.71 -13.39 -0.62
N MET A 181 19.73 -12.49 -0.70
CA MET A 181 19.76 -11.36 -1.64
C MET A 181 20.89 -10.37 -1.31
N ASP A 182 21.20 -10.13 -0.03
CA ASP A 182 22.34 -9.31 0.37
C ASP A 182 23.68 -9.96 0.01
N LEU A 183 23.81 -11.27 0.22
CA LEU A 183 25.02 -11.99 -0.17
C LEU A 183 25.23 -11.92 -1.69
N ILE A 184 24.17 -12.12 -2.49
CA ILE A 184 24.24 -11.98 -3.95
C ILE A 184 24.65 -10.55 -4.35
N ALA A 185 24.07 -9.53 -3.72
CA ALA A 185 24.39 -8.13 -4.01
C ALA A 185 25.86 -7.78 -3.73
N ASN A 186 26.40 -8.30 -2.62
CA ASN A 186 27.73 -7.91 -2.11
C ASN A 186 28.89 -8.77 -2.67
N THR A 187 28.60 -9.91 -3.28
CA THR A 187 29.63 -10.84 -3.78
C THR A 187 30.41 -10.29 -4.98
N GLY A 188 29.87 -9.27 -5.68
CA GLY A 188 30.57 -8.65 -6.82
C GLY A 188 30.85 -9.65 -7.94
N THR A 189 29.96 -10.62 -8.13
CA THR A 189 30.00 -11.57 -9.25
C THR A 189 28.88 -11.23 -10.23
N ALA A 190 29.26 -11.02 -11.49
CA ALA A 190 28.31 -10.77 -12.57
C ALA A 190 27.63 -12.06 -13.03
N MET A 191 26.38 -11.90 -13.49
CA MET A 191 25.60 -12.96 -14.10
C MET A 191 25.59 -12.82 -15.62
N MET A 192 25.90 -13.91 -16.31
CA MET A 192 25.83 -14.07 -17.76
C MET A 192 24.44 -14.58 -18.15
N TRP A 193 23.54 -13.71 -18.61
CA TRP A 193 22.17 -14.11 -18.98
C TRP A 193 22.12 -15.08 -20.15
N GLU A 194 23.11 -15.03 -21.06
CA GLU A 194 23.26 -15.96 -22.19
C GLU A 194 23.37 -17.44 -21.73
N ASN A 195 23.73 -17.70 -20.47
CA ASN A 195 23.76 -19.05 -19.90
C ASN A 195 22.38 -19.62 -19.59
N ILE A 196 21.36 -18.77 -19.49
CA ILE A 196 20.01 -19.19 -19.12
C ILE A 196 19.30 -19.69 -20.37
N VAL A 197 18.96 -20.98 -20.39
CA VAL A 197 18.20 -21.58 -21.48
C VAL A 197 16.81 -21.97 -21.01
N ILE A 198 15.81 -21.30 -21.58
CA ILE A 198 14.39 -21.55 -21.35
C ILE A 198 13.71 -21.52 -22.73
N SER A 199 13.15 -22.65 -23.15
CA SER A 199 12.50 -22.79 -24.46
C SER A 199 11.33 -21.80 -24.61
N GLY A 200 11.29 -21.08 -25.73
CA GLY A 200 10.30 -20.04 -26.01
C GLY A 200 10.55 -18.71 -25.29
N VAL A 201 11.67 -18.59 -24.56
CA VAL A 201 12.08 -17.36 -23.87
C VAL A 201 13.48 -16.96 -24.32
N SER A 202 14.49 -17.76 -24.03
CA SER A 202 15.90 -17.42 -24.31
C SER A 202 16.28 -17.55 -25.80
N ASN A 203 15.47 -18.25 -26.59
CA ASN A 203 15.61 -18.40 -28.04
C ASN A 203 14.56 -17.58 -28.84
N ALA A 204 13.80 -16.71 -28.17
CA ALA A 204 12.82 -15.84 -28.80
C ALA A 204 13.35 -14.41 -28.99
N SER A 205 12.63 -13.61 -29.78
CA SER A 205 12.89 -12.16 -29.84
C SER A 205 12.71 -11.53 -28.46
N GLY A 206 13.61 -10.62 -28.08
CA GLY A 206 13.62 -9.98 -26.76
C GLY A 206 14.45 -10.73 -25.69
N ALA A 207 15.07 -11.87 -26.05
CA ALA A 207 15.94 -12.61 -25.14
C ALA A 207 17.05 -11.73 -24.54
N ILE A 208 17.28 -11.88 -23.24
CA ILE A 208 18.29 -11.14 -22.50
C ILE A 208 19.63 -11.88 -22.65
N LYS A 209 20.64 -11.17 -23.14
CA LYS A 209 21.98 -11.71 -23.48
C LYS A 209 23.12 -10.99 -22.76
N SER A 210 22.79 -9.98 -21.96
CA SER A 210 23.77 -9.15 -21.27
C SER A 210 24.49 -9.91 -20.17
N THR A 211 25.68 -9.41 -19.84
CA THR A 211 26.43 -9.79 -18.64
C THR A 211 26.55 -8.56 -17.76
N GLY A 212 26.32 -8.72 -16.46
CA GLY A 212 26.37 -7.61 -15.51
C GLY A 212 26.11 -8.07 -14.09
N TYR A 213 26.38 -7.20 -13.12
CA TYR A 213 26.11 -7.50 -11.71
C TYR A 213 24.60 -7.60 -11.44
N PRO A 214 24.13 -8.48 -10.54
CA PRO A 214 22.72 -8.56 -10.16
C PRO A 214 22.10 -7.19 -9.85
N THR A 215 22.85 -6.32 -9.17
CA THR A 215 22.44 -4.95 -8.80
C THR A 215 22.22 -4.00 -9.98
N GLN A 216 22.58 -4.38 -11.21
CA GLN A 216 22.29 -3.63 -12.43
C GLN A 216 20.94 -4.04 -13.06
N TYR A 217 20.32 -5.12 -12.60
CA TYR A 217 19.05 -5.61 -13.14
C TYR A 217 17.88 -5.25 -12.21
N ALA A 218 16.87 -4.59 -12.79
CA ALA A 218 15.67 -4.15 -12.06
C ALA A 218 14.94 -5.31 -11.36
N VAL A 219 14.89 -6.51 -11.96
CA VAL A 219 14.29 -7.70 -11.34
C VAL A 219 14.92 -8.03 -9.99
N PHE A 220 16.25 -7.97 -9.89
CA PHE A 220 16.95 -8.24 -8.64
C PHE A 220 16.70 -7.13 -7.61
N ASN A 221 16.85 -5.87 -8.03
CA ASN A 221 16.69 -4.72 -7.15
C ASN A 221 15.26 -4.62 -6.58
N ASN A 222 14.25 -4.84 -7.42
CA ASN A 222 12.86 -4.80 -6.99
C ASN A 222 12.53 -5.94 -6.02
N ILE A 223 12.94 -7.19 -6.32
CA ILE A 223 12.74 -8.32 -5.41
C ILE A 223 13.46 -8.07 -4.07
N LYS A 224 14.68 -7.54 -4.11
CA LYS A 224 15.43 -7.20 -2.89
C LYS A 224 14.72 -6.13 -2.05
N ALA A 225 14.11 -5.12 -2.69
CA ALA A 225 13.40 -4.04 -2.01
C ALA A 225 12.06 -4.49 -1.38
N MET A 226 11.44 -5.54 -1.92
CA MET A 226 10.19 -6.10 -1.39
C MET A 226 10.33 -6.68 0.03
N ILE A 227 11.48 -7.30 0.32
CA ILE A 227 11.72 -8.02 1.57
C ILE A 227 11.59 -7.11 2.82
N PRO A 228 12.30 -5.97 2.93
CA PRO A 228 12.17 -5.10 4.10
C PRO A 228 10.80 -4.45 4.24
N ILE A 229 10.10 -4.19 3.12
CA ILE A 229 8.72 -3.69 3.13
C ILE A 229 7.80 -4.74 3.78
N LEU A 230 7.94 -6.01 3.40
CA LEU A 230 7.17 -7.09 3.98
C LEU A 230 7.51 -7.36 5.45
N GLN A 231 8.78 -7.23 5.85
CA GLN A 231 9.15 -7.34 7.26
C GLN A 231 8.40 -6.28 8.10
N GLN A 232 8.35 -5.04 7.63
CA GLN A 232 7.58 -3.96 8.28
C GLN A 232 6.07 -4.28 8.29
N ALA A 233 5.54 -4.80 7.18
CA ALA A 233 4.13 -5.18 7.09
C ALA A 233 3.75 -6.32 8.05
N VAL A 234 4.63 -7.31 8.22
CA VAL A 234 4.45 -8.41 9.19
C VAL A 234 4.45 -7.86 10.61
N THR A 235 5.44 -7.06 10.99
CA THR A 235 5.50 -6.44 12.33
C THR A 235 4.25 -5.61 12.61
N LEU A 236 3.85 -4.75 11.68
CA LEU A 236 2.65 -3.92 11.84
C LEU A 236 1.39 -4.77 11.97
N SER A 237 1.26 -5.84 11.16
CA SER A 237 0.12 -6.75 11.23
C SER A 237 0.01 -7.46 12.59
N GLN A 238 1.14 -7.87 13.17
CA GLN A 238 1.19 -8.50 14.49
C GLN A 238 0.82 -7.51 15.60
N SER A 239 1.41 -6.30 15.60
CA SER A 239 1.04 -5.26 16.56
C SER A 239 -0.44 -4.85 16.44
N ASN A 240 -0.96 -4.80 15.22
CA ASN A 240 -2.35 -4.44 14.96
C ASN A 240 -3.34 -5.52 15.44
N HIS A 241 -2.95 -6.79 15.42
CA HIS A 241 -3.72 -7.87 16.04
C HIS A 241 -3.81 -7.70 17.56
N THR A 242 -2.72 -7.30 18.24
CA THR A 242 -2.76 -6.95 19.67
C THR A 242 -3.71 -5.79 19.93
N LEU A 243 -3.65 -4.71 19.14
CA LEU A 243 -4.57 -3.57 19.25
C LEU A 243 -6.05 -3.97 19.00
N SER A 244 -6.31 -4.91 18.09
CA SER A 244 -7.65 -5.44 17.85
C SER A 244 -8.25 -6.06 19.11
N SER A 245 -7.43 -6.69 19.98
CA SER A 245 -7.90 -7.34 21.21
C SER A 245 -8.35 -6.36 22.30
N SER A 246 -7.81 -5.13 22.32
CA SER A 246 -8.23 -4.10 23.28
C SER A 246 -9.48 -3.32 22.85
N LEU A 247 -9.88 -3.43 21.58
CA LEU A 247 -11.07 -2.76 21.04
C LEU A 247 -12.30 -3.65 21.10
N GLN A 248 -13.37 -3.16 21.74
CA GLN A 248 -14.67 -3.83 21.82
C GLN A 248 -15.78 -2.98 21.20
N ALA A 249 -16.83 -3.65 20.72
CA ALA A 249 -18.03 -2.97 20.25
C ALA A 249 -18.60 -2.08 21.35
N GLN A 250 -19.00 -0.87 20.98
CA GLN A 250 -19.45 0.15 21.91
C GLN A 250 -20.97 0.07 22.10
N ALA A 251 -21.42 0.35 23.33
CA ALA A 251 -22.83 0.59 23.61
C ALA A 251 -23.19 2.04 23.23
N THR A 252 -24.48 2.31 23.03
CA THR A 252 -24.95 3.66 22.67
C THR A 252 -24.47 4.71 23.68
N GLY A 253 -23.69 5.70 23.22
CA GLY A 253 -23.17 6.80 24.03
C GLY A 253 -21.72 6.62 24.51
N THR A 254 -21.15 5.41 24.45
CA THR A 254 -19.80 5.13 24.95
C THR A 254 -18.69 5.42 23.94
N GLN A 255 -19.03 5.64 22.67
CA GLN A 255 -18.07 6.03 21.62
C GLN A 255 -17.43 7.42 21.85
N THR A 256 -17.91 8.17 22.83
CA THR A 256 -17.30 9.42 23.30
C THR A 256 -16.06 9.20 24.17
N ASN A 257 -15.75 7.95 24.53
CA ASN A 257 -14.54 7.59 25.26
C ASN A 257 -13.28 7.99 24.46
N PRO A 258 -12.44 8.92 24.97
CA PRO A 258 -11.27 9.40 24.25
C PRO A 258 -10.26 8.31 23.90
N ASN A 259 -10.13 7.27 24.74
CA ASN A 259 -9.23 6.16 24.48
C ASN A 259 -9.74 5.32 23.31
N PHE A 260 -11.03 4.98 23.31
CA PHE A 260 -11.64 4.26 22.19
C PHE A 260 -11.48 5.03 20.87
N ALA A 261 -11.78 6.34 20.87
CA ALA A 261 -11.70 7.18 19.67
C ALA A 261 -10.27 7.25 19.11
N LYS A 262 -9.27 7.34 19.99
CA LYS A 262 -7.85 7.29 19.62
C LYS A 262 -7.47 5.92 19.05
N ASP A 263 -7.85 4.86 19.74
CA ASP A 263 -7.44 3.50 19.41
C ASP A 263 -8.09 3.00 18.12
N ILE A 264 -9.38 3.26 17.88
CA ILE A 264 -10.04 2.87 16.62
C ILE A 264 -9.45 3.61 15.41
N TYR A 265 -9.06 4.87 15.58
CA TYR A 265 -8.44 5.64 14.51
C TYR A 265 -7.00 5.18 14.21
N ALA A 266 -6.20 4.92 15.25
CA ALA A 266 -4.88 4.29 15.08
C ALA A 266 -5.02 2.91 14.41
N PHE A 267 -5.98 2.09 14.86
CA PHE A 267 -6.25 0.77 14.32
C PHE A 267 -6.62 0.81 12.83
N ALA A 268 -7.46 1.75 12.42
CA ALA A 268 -7.83 1.92 11.02
C ALA A 268 -6.66 2.44 10.16
N GLN A 269 -5.86 3.37 10.67
CA GLN A 269 -4.67 3.88 9.96
C GLN A 269 -3.62 2.79 9.76
N ASN A 270 -3.37 1.97 10.79
CA ASN A 270 -2.46 0.83 10.69
C ASN A 270 -2.92 -0.17 9.62
N GLN A 271 -4.22 -0.46 9.52
CA GLN A 271 -4.74 -1.35 8.47
C GLN A 271 -4.57 -0.76 7.07
N LYS A 272 -4.80 0.55 6.91
CA LYS A 272 -4.51 1.23 5.65
C LYS A 272 -3.04 1.13 5.29
N GLN A 273 -2.14 1.29 6.26
CA GLN A 273 -0.70 1.14 6.03
C GLN A 273 -0.32 -0.31 5.66
N VAL A 274 -0.93 -1.32 6.28
CA VAL A 274 -0.76 -2.74 5.90
C VAL A 274 -1.16 -2.97 4.43
N ILE A 275 -2.30 -2.43 4.00
CA ILE A 275 -2.73 -2.49 2.59
C ILE A 275 -1.77 -1.73 1.67
N SER A 276 -1.26 -0.57 2.13
CA SER A 276 -0.27 0.21 1.36
C SER A 276 1.00 -0.59 1.13
N TYR A 277 1.51 -1.30 2.14
CA TYR A 277 2.68 -2.16 1.94
C TYR A 277 2.41 -3.25 0.89
N ALA A 278 1.24 -3.90 0.92
CA ALA A 278 0.89 -4.87 -0.13
C ALA A 278 0.81 -4.22 -1.54
N GLN A 279 0.30 -2.98 -1.64
CA GLN A 279 0.32 -2.21 -2.88
C GLN A 279 1.75 -1.89 -3.34
N ASP A 280 2.66 -1.56 -2.42
CA ASP A 280 4.07 -1.29 -2.74
C ASP A 280 4.76 -2.54 -3.30
N ILE A 281 4.47 -3.72 -2.75
CA ILE A 281 4.95 -5.00 -3.30
C ILE A 281 4.43 -5.22 -4.72
N PHE A 282 3.13 -5.01 -4.95
CA PHE A 282 2.55 -5.13 -6.29
C PHE A 282 3.18 -4.14 -7.28
N ASN A 283 3.45 -2.90 -6.85
CA ASN A 283 4.10 -1.89 -7.67
C ASN A 283 5.54 -2.27 -8.02
N LEU A 284 6.28 -2.85 -7.07
CA LEU A 284 7.62 -3.37 -7.31
C LEU A 284 7.63 -4.53 -8.31
N PHE A 285 6.63 -5.42 -8.28
CA PHE A 285 6.47 -6.45 -9.31
C PHE A 285 6.13 -5.83 -10.68
N SER A 286 5.19 -4.88 -10.69
CA SER A 286 4.70 -4.23 -11.92
C SER A 286 5.76 -3.36 -12.61
N SER A 287 6.79 -2.94 -11.89
CA SER A 287 7.91 -2.15 -12.42
C SER A 287 9.08 -2.99 -12.92
N ILE A 288 9.04 -4.32 -12.78
CA ILE A 288 10.04 -5.20 -13.37
C ILE A 288 9.86 -5.17 -14.90
N PRO A 289 10.93 -4.95 -15.69
CA PRO A 289 10.87 -5.01 -17.15
C PRO A 289 10.26 -6.34 -17.63
N ALA A 290 9.33 -6.27 -18.59
CA ALA A 290 8.53 -7.41 -19.01
C ALA A 290 9.36 -8.66 -19.38
N GLU A 291 10.47 -8.49 -20.10
CA GLU A 291 11.36 -9.61 -20.44
C GLU A 291 12.03 -10.21 -19.20
N GLN A 292 12.48 -9.40 -18.23
CA GLN A 292 13.05 -9.95 -16.98
C GLN A 292 11.99 -10.69 -16.16
N TYR A 293 10.76 -10.17 -16.10
CA TYR A 293 9.64 -10.83 -15.43
C TYR A 293 9.28 -12.16 -16.10
N LYS A 294 9.29 -12.22 -17.44
CA LYS A 294 9.06 -13.45 -18.21
C LYS A 294 10.09 -14.55 -17.92
N TYR A 295 11.37 -14.18 -17.75
CA TYR A 295 12.39 -15.12 -17.29
C TYR A 295 12.10 -15.59 -15.86
N LEU A 296 11.73 -14.67 -14.96
CA LEU A 296 11.42 -14.98 -13.57
C LEU A 296 10.23 -15.96 -13.44
N GLU A 297 9.13 -15.69 -14.14
CA GLU A 297 7.94 -16.54 -14.17
C GLU A 297 8.27 -17.96 -14.68
N LYS A 298 9.18 -18.06 -15.65
CA LYS A 298 9.56 -19.34 -16.28
C LYS A 298 10.87 -19.93 -15.75
N ALA A 299 11.40 -19.43 -14.64
CA ALA A 299 12.67 -19.87 -14.09
C ALA A 299 12.72 -21.38 -13.76
N TYR A 300 11.56 -21.98 -13.44
CA TYR A 300 11.42 -23.40 -13.17
C TYR A 300 11.57 -24.29 -14.43
N LEU A 301 11.46 -23.71 -15.63
CA LEU A 301 11.65 -24.39 -16.92
C LEU A 301 13.10 -24.31 -17.44
N LYS A 302 14.01 -23.71 -16.67
CA LYS A 302 15.43 -23.58 -17.04
C LYS A 302 16.06 -24.97 -17.19
N ILE A 303 16.74 -25.19 -18.30
CA ILE A 303 17.48 -26.44 -18.58
C ILE A 303 18.99 -26.19 -18.57
N PRO A 304 19.80 -27.15 -18.10
CA PRO A 304 21.25 -27.02 -18.14
C PRO A 304 21.79 -27.20 -19.56
N ASN A 305 22.84 -26.43 -19.91
CA ASN A 305 23.52 -26.55 -21.21
C ASN A 305 24.48 -27.74 -21.30
N ALA A 306 24.82 -28.35 -20.16
CA ALA A 306 25.68 -29.52 -20.06
C ALA A 306 25.34 -30.30 -18.78
N GLY A 307 25.55 -31.63 -18.80
CA GLY A 307 25.20 -32.51 -17.69
C GLY A 307 23.76 -33.02 -17.74
N GLN A 308 23.30 -33.70 -16.68
CA GLN A 308 21.94 -34.25 -16.62
C GLN A 308 20.93 -33.14 -16.31
N THR A 309 19.81 -33.13 -17.03
CA THR A 309 18.65 -32.31 -16.70
C THR A 309 18.05 -32.79 -15.36
N PRO A 310 17.98 -31.95 -14.32
CA PRO A 310 17.41 -32.37 -13.05
C PRO A 310 15.96 -32.81 -13.23
N THR A 311 15.56 -33.90 -12.60
CA THR A 311 14.17 -34.39 -12.63
C THR A 311 13.25 -33.59 -11.71
N ASN A 312 13.78 -32.78 -10.81
CA ASN A 312 13.00 -31.95 -9.89
C ASN A 312 13.48 -30.48 -9.85
N PRO A 313 13.46 -29.74 -10.98
CA PRO A 313 13.87 -28.34 -11.02
C PRO A 313 12.78 -27.51 -10.33
N TYR A 314 12.99 -27.15 -9.06
CA TYR A 314 12.20 -26.15 -8.34
C TYR A 314 10.69 -26.16 -8.64
N ARG A 315 10.07 -27.37 -8.67
CA ARG A 315 8.72 -27.59 -9.19
C ARG A 315 7.65 -27.25 -8.16
N GLN A 316 7.46 -25.97 -7.88
CA GLN A 316 6.10 -25.51 -8.13
C GLN A 316 6.06 -25.11 -9.60
N GLU A 317 4.98 -25.42 -10.30
CA GLU A 317 4.57 -24.54 -11.37
C GLU A 317 4.49 -23.16 -10.73
N VAL A 318 5.55 -22.36 -10.87
CA VAL A 318 5.70 -21.07 -10.19
C VAL A 318 4.54 -20.23 -10.66
N ASN A 319 3.48 -20.19 -9.87
CA ASN A 319 2.30 -19.42 -10.21
C ASN A 319 2.48 -17.97 -9.72
N LEU A 320 3.70 -17.45 -9.89
CA LEU A 320 4.07 -16.11 -9.46
C LEU A 320 3.11 -15.07 -10.03
N ASN A 321 2.64 -15.28 -11.26
CA ASN A 321 1.63 -14.42 -11.87
C ASN A 321 0.32 -14.43 -11.08
N GLN A 322 -0.24 -15.62 -10.77
CA GLN A 322 -1.44 -15.71 -9.93
C GLN A 322 -1.21 -15.15 -8.51
N GLU A 323 -0.06 -15.39 -7.92
CA GLU A 323 0.30 -14.85 -6.60
C GLU A 323 0.31 -13.32 -6.63
N VAL A 324 0.95 -12.71 -7.64
CA VAL A 324 0.97 -11.26 -7.86
C VAL A 324 -0.43 -10.70 -8.15
N GLN A 325 -1.25 -11.39 -8.96
CA GLN A 325 -2.65 -10.99 -9.17
C GLN A 325 -3.47 -11.09 -7.89
N THR A 326 -3.18 -12.07 -7.03
CA THR A 326 -3.84 -12.21 -5.72
C THR A 326 -3.53 -11.01 -4.83
N ILE A 327 -2.30 -10.50 -4.84
CA ILE A 327 -1.96 -9.24 -4.13
C ILE A 327 -2.81 -8.09 -4.66
N LYS A 328 -2.87 -7.89 -5.98
CA LYS A 328 -3.67 -6.82 -6.60
C LYS A 328 -5.14 -6.90 -6.20
N ASN A 329 -5.72 -8.10 -6.26
CA ASN A 329 -7.11 -8.34 -5.92
C ASN A 329 -7.37 -8.07 -4.44
N ASN A 330 -6.47 -8.50 -3.55
CA ASN A 330 -6.55 -8.24 -2.12
C ASN A 330 -6.49 -6.73 -1.81
N VAL A 331 -5.58 -5.99 -2.45
CA VAL A 331 -5.50 -4.53 -2.26
C VAL A 331 -6.81 -3.85 -2.69
N SER A 332 -7.35 -4.19 -3.86
CA SER A 332 -8.62 -3.60 -4.31
C SER A 332 -9.80 -3.98 -3.42
N TYR A 333 -9.90 -5.25 -3.01
CA TYR A 333 -11.04 -5.75 -2.25
C TYR A 333 -11.06 -5.20 -0.82
N TYR A 334 -9.93 -5.29 -0.11
CA TYR A 334 -9.84 -4.85 1.27
C TYR A 334 -9.61 -3.34 1.40
N GLY A 335 -8.86 -2.72 0.47
CA GLY A 335 -8.50 -1.30 0.53
C GLY A 335 -9.71 -0.37 0.56
N ASN A 336 -10.66 -0.53 -0.37
CA ASN A 336 -11.87 0.30 -0.43
C ASN A 336 -12.68 0.25 0.87
N ARG A 337 -12.76 -0.92 1.50
CA ARG A 337 -13.52 -1.12 2.74
C ARG A 337 -12.76 -0.62 3.97
N VAL A 338 -11.43 -0.76 3.99
CA VAL A 338 -10.57 -0.15 5.02
C VAL A 338 -10.66 1.37 4.94
N ASP A 339 -10.67 1.96 3.74
CA ASP A 339 -10.84 3.41 3.56
C ASP A 339 -12.19 3.91 4.08
N ALA A 340 -13.29 3.17 3.82
CA ALA A 340 -14.60 3.48 4.37
C ALA A 340 -14.60 3.44 5.90
N ALA A 341 -14.06 2.37 6.50
CA ALA A 341 -13.96 2.22 7.95
C ALA A 341 -13.02 3.27 8.59
N LEU A 342 -11.92 3.63 7.92
CA LEU A 342 -11.02 4.69 8.34
C LEU A 342 -11.70 6.06 8.34
N SER A 343 -12.55 6.35 7.35
CA SER A 343 -13.31 7.60 7.33
C SER A 343 -14.23 7.69 8.57
N VAL A 344 -14.91 6.61 8.92
CA VAL A 344 -15.75 6.55 10.14
C VAL A 344 -14.91 6.68 11.41
N ALA A 345 -13.78 5.97 11.50
CA ALA A 345 -12.89 6.05 12.66
C ALA A 345 -12.32 7.47 12.85
N ARG A 346 -12.01 8.16 11.74
CA ARG A 346 -11.61 9.57 11.74
C ARG A 346 -12.72 10.50 12.23
N ASP A 347 -13.96 10.25 11.82
CA ASP A 347 -15.12 11.02 12.29
C ASP A 347 -15.29 10.86 13.81
N VAL A 348 -15.16 9.62 14.33
CA VAL A 348 -15.19 9.34 15.78
C VAL A 348 -14.06 10.07 16.52
N TYR A 349 -12.82 9.98 16.02
CA TYR A 349 -11.67 10.65 16.61
C TYR A 349 -11.83 12.17 16.68
N ASN A 350 -12.35 12.77 15.60
CA ASN A 350 -12.50 14.22 15.48
C ASN A 350 -13.82 14.75 16.05
N LEU A 351 -14.68 13.93 16.66
CA LEU A 351 -16.04 14.32 17.05
C LEU A 351 -16.08 15.64 17.84
N LYS A 352 -15.29 15.77 18.91
CA LYS A 352 -15.26 17.01 19.74
C LYS A 352 -14.77 18.23 18.96
N SER A 353 -13.75 18.05 18.11
CA SER A 353 -13.25 19.13 17.26
C SER A 353 -14.30 19.54 16.22
N ASN A 354 -14.95 18.57 15.59
CA ASN A 354 -16.00 18.81 14.61
C ASN A 354 -17.20 19.53 15.21
N GLN A 355 -17.59 19.21 16.45
CA GLN A 355 -18.63 19.90 17.20
C GLN A 355 -18.31 21.39 17.44
N ALA A 356 -17.07 21.73 17.78
CA ALA A 356 -16.66 23.13 17.92
C ALA A 356 -16.59 23.85 16.55
N ASN A 357 -16.05 23.16 15.54
CA ASN A 357 -15.88 23.71 14.20
C ASN A 357 -17.23 23.99 13.52
N ILE A 358 -18.24 23.14 13.73
CA ILE A 358 -19.54 23.33 13.08
C ILE A 358 -20.29 24.52 13.67
N VAL A 359 -20.18 24.78 14.97
CA VAL A 359 -20.75 25.98 15.62
C VAL A 359 -20.13 27.23 15.03
N THR A 360 -18.81 27.23 14.83
CA THR A 360 -18.07 28.35 14.23
C THR A 360 -18.45 28.54 12.76
N ALA A 361 -18.48 27.46 11.97
CA ALA A 361 -18.85 27.51 10.56
C ALA A 361 -20.29 27.99 10.36
N TYR A 362 -21.22 27.53 11.21
CA TYR A 362 -22.60 28.01 11.23
C TYR A 362 -22.67 29.51 11.54
N SER A 363 -22.01 29.96 12.61
CA SER A 363 -22.01 31.38 13.00
C SER A 363 -21.50 32.27 11.87
N ASN A 364 -20.39 31.87 11.23
CA ASN A 364 -19.81 32.60 10.09
C ASN A 364 -20.77 32.62 8.90
N ALA A 365 -21.36 31.48 8.53
CA ALA A 365 -22.34 31.40 7.45
C ALA A 365 -23.58 32.26 7.72
N ASN A 366 -24.12 32.22 8.94
CA ASN A 366 -25.31 32.98 9.33
C ASN A 366 -25.04 34.49 9.38
N ASN A 367 -23.91 34.92 9.93
CA ASN A 367 -23.55 36.35 9.94
C ASN A 367 -23.32 36.87 8.52
N LEU A 368 -22.57 36.13 7.70
CA LEU A 368 -22.30 36.53 6.32
C LEU A 368 -23.57 36.53 5.46
N SER A 369 -24.48 35.58 5.67
CA SER A 369 -25.76 35.55 4.96
C SER A 369 -26.64 36.75 5.30
N GLN A 370 -26.63 37.20 6.56
CA GLN A 370 -27.29 38.41 7.01
C GLN A 370 -26.66 39.67 6.42
N GLU A 371 -25.32 39.75 6.38
CA GLU A 371 -24.62 40.85 5.72
C GLU A 371 -25.00 40.96 4.23
N ILE A 372 -24.92 39.83 3.51
CA ILE A 372 -25.28 39.76 2.09
C ILE A 372 -26.73 40.19 1.86
N SER A 373 -27.66 39.74 2.71
CA SER A 373 -29.08 40.10 2.58
C SER A 373 -29.37 41.60 2.76
N LYS A 374 -28.47 42.35 3.40
CA LYS A 374 -28.57 43.81 3.58
C LYS A 374 -27.95 44.60 2.43
N LEU A 375 -27.23 43.96 1.52
CA LEU A 375 -26.63 44.64 0.37
C LEU A 375 -27.73 44.98 -0.66
N PRO A 376 -27.87 46.25 -1.07
CA PRO A 376 -28.94 46.66 -1.99
C PRO A 376 -28.78 46.08 -3.41
N TYR A 377 -27.56 45.68 -3.78
CA TYR A 377 -27.23 45.06 -5.07
C TYR A 377 -27.22 43.53 -5.04
N ASN A 378 -27.54 42.90 -3.90
CA ASN A 378 -27.67 41.45 -3.79
C ASN A 378 -28.84 40.92 -4.64
N GLN A 379 -28.62 39.83 -5.39
CA GLN A 379 -29.62 39.22 -6.27
C GLN A 379 -30.14 37.86 -5.76
N VAL A 380 -29.53 37.32 -4.69
CA VAL A 380 -29.85 35.99 -4.14
C VAL A 380 -30.45 36.15 -2.76
N ASN A 381 -31.60 35.52 -2.50
CA ASN A 381 -32.13 35.47 -1.13
C ASN A 381 -31.27 34.55 -0.25
N THR A 382 -30.39 35.13 0.56
CA THR A 382 -29.52 34.42 1.51
C THR A 382 -30.06 34.39 2.94
N LYS A 383 -31.19 35.06 3.22
CA LYS A 383 -31.76 35.09 4.57
C LYS A 383 -32.18 33.69 4.97
N ASP A 384 -31.77 33.24 6.16
CA ASP A 384 -32.10 31.92 6.70
C ASP A 384 -31.64 30.74 5.81
N ILE A 385 -30.63 30.96 4.95
CA ILE A 385 -30.02 29.89 4.10
C ILE A 385 -29.42 28.76 4.92
N VAL A 386 -29.01 29.05 6.16
CA VAL A 386 -28.60 28.07 7.16
C VAL A 386 -29.34 28.35 8.46
N THR A 387 -29.93 27.32 9.06
CA THR A 387 -30.71 27.42 10.29
C THR A 387 -30.37 26.29 11.25
N LEU A 388 -30.66 26.49 12.53
CA LEU A 388 -30.70 25.43 13.53
C LEU A 388 -32.14 25.28 14.00
N PRO A 389 -32.86 24.21 13.62
CA PRO A 389 -34.17 23.91 14.19
C PRO A 389 -34.03 23.79 15.71
N HIS A 390 -34.77 24.61 16.45
CA HIS A 390 -34.69 24.59 17.91
C HIS A 390 -35.48 23.40 18.45
N ASP A 391 -34.76 22.37 18.91
CA ASP A 391 -35.33 21.29 19.70
C ASP A 391 -34.59 21.18 21.03
N LYS A 392 -35.25 21.61 22.11
CA LYS A 392 -34.71 21.58 23.48
C LYS A 392 -34.52 20.16 24.03
N ASN A 393 -35.15 19.16 23.40
CA ASN A 393 -35.14 17.76 23.82
C ASN A 393 -34.30 16.88 22.89
N ALA A 394 -33.59 17.48 21.92
CA ALA A 394 -32.81 16.73 20.96
C ALA A 394 -31.67 15.94 21.63
N PRO A 395 -31.46 14.66 21.27
CA PRO A 395 -30.25 13.93 21.62
C PRO A 395 -28.98 14.70 21.22
N ALA A 396 -27.82 14.34 21.77
CA ALA A 396 -26.55 15.04 21.49
C ALA A 396 -26.23 15.21 19.99
N ALA A 397 -26.66 14.26 19.13
CA ALA A 397 -26.53 14.37 17.68
C ALA A 397 -27.45 15.43 17.05
N GLY A 398 -28.63 15.68 17.64
CA GLY A 398 -29.59 16.69 17.16
C GLY A 398 -29.20 18.13 17.49
N GLN A 399 -28.32 18.36 18.47
CA GLN A 399 -27.80 19.69 18.80
C GLN A 399 -26.99 20.34 17.67
N TYR A 400 -26.43 19.53 16.77
CA TYR A 400 -25.60 19.99 15.64
C TYR A 400 -26.30 19.79 14.28
N ASN A 401 -27.62 19.59 14.29
CA ASN A 401 -28.39 19.28 13.09
C ASN A 401 -28.79 20.55 12.30
N TYR A 402 -27.79 21.35 11.91
CA TYR A 402 -27.99 22.52 11.07
C TYR A 402 -28.62 22.14 9.74
N GLN A 403 -29.58 22.93 9.27
CA GLN A 403 -30.27 22.75 8.00
C GLN A 403 -29.81 23.84 7.03
N ILE A 404 -29.44 23.41 5.83
CA ILE A 404 -29.14 24.31 4.72
C ILE A 404 -30.35 24.27 3.79
N ASN A 405 -30.92 25.44 3.47
CA ASN A 405 -32.03 25.51 2.53
C ASN A 405 -31.53 25.14 1.12
N PRO A 406 -32.00 24.02 0.54
CA PRO A 406 -31.46 23.52 -0.73
C PRO A 406 -31.78 24.44 -1.91
N GLU A 407 -32.93 25.13 -1.90
CA GLU A 407 -33.31 26.06 -2.96
C GLU A 407 -32.42 27.31 -2.94
N GLN A 408 -32.21 27.88 -1.76
CA GLN A 408 -31.35 29.06 -1.59
C GLN A 408 -29.89 28.73 -1.91
N GLN A 409 -29.40 27.55 -1.51
CA GLN A 409 -28.05 27.08 -1.87
C GLN A 409 -27.92 26.86 -3.39
N SER A 410 -28.93 26.29 -4.04
CA SER A 410 -28.96 26.15 -5.50
C SER A 410 -28.89 27.51 -6.20
N ASN A 411 -29.68 28.49 -5.75
CA ASN A 411 -29.67 29.85 -6.30
C ASN A 411 -28.32 30.54 -6.10
N LEU A 412 -27.67 30.37 -4.94
CA LEU A 412 -26.32 30.87 -4.68
C LEU A 412 -25.30 30.26 -5.65
N ASN A 413 -25.34 28.94 -5.86
CA ASN A 413 -24.46 28.25 -6.79
C ASN A 413 -24.67 28.68 -8.25
N GLN A 414 -25.92 28.89 -8.66
CA GLN A 414 -26.24 29.40 -10.00
C GLN A 414 -25.72 30.83 -10.19
N ALA A 415 -25.86 31.70 -9.18
CA ALA A 415 -25.32 33.05 -9.22
C ALA A 415 -23.79 33.04 -9.32
N LEU A 416 -23.10 32.18 -8.56
CA LEU A 416 -21.66 31.98 -8.65
C LEU A 416 -21.21 31.51 -10.05
N ALA A 417 -21.93 30.56 -10.65
CA ALA A 417 -21.65 30.10 -12.00
C ALA A 417 -21.89 31.19 -13.06
N ALA A 418 -22.92 32.01 -12.89
CA ALA A 418 -23.17 33.15 -13.77
C ALA A 418 -22.07 34.23 -13.64
N MET A 419 -21.60 34.49 -12.41
CA MET A 419 -20.52 35.44 -12.14
C MET A 419 -19.13 34.93 -12.61
N SER A 420 -18.90 33.62 -12.62
CA SER A 420 -17.66 33.04 -13.15
C SER A 420 -17.56 33.11 -14.68
N ASN A 421 -18.70 33.03 -15.37
CA ASN A 421 -18.81 33.21 -16.83
C ASN A 421 -18.75 34.68 -17.28
N ASN A 422 -18.58 35.63 -16.35
CA ASN A 422 -18.53 37.04 -16.69
C ASN A 422 -17.17 37.43 -17.32
N PRO A 423 -17.16 37.97 -18.57
CA PRO A 423 -15.93 38.30 -19.29
C PRO A 423 -15.06 39.37 -18.60
N PHE A 424 -15.60 40.13 -17.64
CA PHE A 424 -14.86 41.16 -16.89
C PHE A 424 -13.98 40.60 -15.77
N LYS A 425 -14.06 39.31 -15.40
CA LYS A 425 -13.13 38.69 -14.42
C LYS A 425 -11.66 38.72 -14.90
N LYS A 426 -11.42 38.84 -16.21
CA LYS A 426 -10.07 38.93 -16.82
C LYS A 426 -9.56 40.36 -17.02
N VAL A 427 -10.42 41.37 -16.92
CA VAL A 427 -10.08 42.77 -17.22
C VAL A 427 -9.82 43.51 -15.91
N GLY A 428 -8.69 43.23 -15.26
CA GLY A 428 -8.30 43.90 -14.01
C GLY A 428 -7.35 43.17 -13.07
N MET A 429 -6.92 41.94 -13.38
CA MET A 429 -5.80 41.32 -12.67
C MET A 429 -4.46 41.89 -13.18
N ILE A 430 -4.03 43.01 -12.62
CA ILE A 430 -2.59 43.20 -12.40
C ILE A 430 -2.23 42.22 -11.28
N SER A 431 -1.27 41.35 -11.56
CA SER A 431 -0.79 40.28 -10.69
C SER A 431 -0.35 40.81 -9.32
N SER A 432 -1.25 40.78 -8.35
CA SER A 432 -0.89 40.70 -6.94
C SER A 432 -0.69 39.22 -6.64
N GLN A 433 0.58 38.83 -6.53
CA GLN A 433 0.95 37.57 -5.89
C GLN A 433 0.46 37.61 -4.43
N ASN A 434 -0.76 37.16 -4.20
CA ASN A 434 -1.14 36.71 -2.87
C ASN A 434 -0.91 35.21 -2.81
N ASN A 435 0.01 34.88 -1.90
CA ASN A 435 0.54 33.57 -1.61
C ASN A 435 -0.58 32.67 -1.07
N ASN A 436 -1.34 32.00 -1.95
CA ASN A 436 -2.19 30.90 -1.56
C ASN A 436 -1.31 29.68 -1.32
N GLY A 437 -0.84 29.56 -0.07
CA GLY A 437 -0.31 28.31 0.45
C GLY A 437 -1.31 27.19 0.17
N ALA A 438 -0.86 26.20 -0.59
CA ALA A 438 -1.55 24.94 -0.78
C ALA A 438 -1.75 24.28 0.59
N LEU A 439 -2.96 24.35 1.14
CA LEU A 439 -3.40 23.48 2.24
C LEU A 439 -3.98 22.19 1.66
N ASN A 440 -3.10 21.43 1.01
CA ASN A 440 -3.21 19.97 0.92
C ASN A 440 -2.06 19.42 1.77
N GLY A 441 -2.35 19.07 3.03
CA GLY A 441 -1.34 18.54 3.94
C GLY A 441 -1.71 18.72 5.39
N LEU A 442 -2.64 17.90 5.90
CA LEU A 442 -2.65 17.57 7.33
C LEU A 442 -1.46 16.64 7.58
N GLY A 443 -0.28 17.25 7.74
CA GLY A 443 0.91 16.59 8.23
C GLY A 443 0.71 16.23 9.70
N VAL A 444 0.65 14.93 9.98
CA VAL A 444 0.76 14.39 11.33
C VAL A 444 2.21 14.60 11.79
N GLN A 445 2.42 15.56 12.69
CA GLN A 445 3.69 15.72 13.38
C GLN A 445 3.74 14.72 14.54
N VAL A 446 4.39 13.58 14.32
CA VAL A 446 4.68 12.59 15.36
C VAL A 446 5.96 13.05 16.08
N GLY A 447 5.80 13.69 17.23
CA GLY A 447 6.92 14.02 18.11
C GLY A 447 7.37 12.79 18.89
N TYR A 448 8.50 12.20 18.50
CA TYR A 448 9.30 11.33 19.37
C TYR A 448 10.06 12.21 20.37
N LYS A 449 9.88 11.96 21.67
CA LYS A 449 10.82 12.42 22.70
C LYS A 449 11.84 11.31 22.94
N GLN A 450 13.12 11.69 22.93
CA GLN A 450 14.20 10.95 23.57
C GLN A 450 14.06 11.02 25.09
#